data_AF-A0A7Z0LH39-F1
#
_entry.id   AF-A0A7Z0LH39-F1
#
_cell.length_a   1.000
_cell.length_b   1.000
_cell.length_c   1.000
_cell.angle_alpha   90.00
_cell.angle_beta   90.00
_cell.angle_gamma   90.00
#
_symmetry.space_group_name_H-M   'P 1'
#
loop_
_entity.id
_entity.type
_entity.pdbx_description
1 polymer ?
#
loop_
_entity_poly.entity_id
_entity_poly.type
_entity_poly.pdbx_seq_one_letter_code
_entity_poly.pdbx_strand_id
1 'polypeptide(L)'
;MNILTYSTIFIITVIPYIYLKKRTLQTLERCNFLNVLYTARFNKLDIDYLENDYPNVHRIISNVYNVTDRDMTFEEIEQSSINLSDHIIDDFNQELRNIIKYGSSMDRSILRWYFSLMCHMYVFRNPYKILFLKFVFKFLPKHKVAEVKKEKCRKIDKIDFCLI
;
A
#
# COMPACT_ATOMS: atom_id res chain seq x y z
N MET A 1 30.03 -0.43 -36.20
CA MET A 1 29.03 0.42 -35.50
C MET A 1 29.48 0.59 -34.06
N ASN A 2 29.49 1.83 -33.57
CA ASN A 2 30.13 2.16 -32.29
C ASN A 2 29.19 1.80 -31.11
N ILE A 3 29.74 1.30 -30.01
CA ILE A 3 28.98 0.94 -28.79
C ILE A 3 28.11 2.11 -28.31
N LEU A 4 28.62 3.33 -28.45
CA LEU A 4 27.89 4.58 -28.21
C LEU A 4 26.56 4.65 -28.99
N THR A 5 26.54 4.26 -30.26
CA THR A 5 25.33 4.31 -31.09
C THR A 5 24.26 3.33 -30.57
N TYR A 6 24.65 2.11 -30.21
CA TYR A 6 23.72 1.12 -29.65
C TYR A 6 23.20 1.53 -28.27
N SER A 7 24.08 2.06 -27.41
CA SER A 7 23.68 2.59 -26.10
C SER A 7 22.69 3.74 -26.23
N THR A 8 22.92 4.67 -27.16
CA THR A 8 22.02 5.80 -27.40
C THR A 8 20.65 5.34 -27.91
N ILE A 9 20.60 4.42 -28.88
CA ILE A 9 19.35 3.84 -29.38
C ILE A 9 18.60 3.11 -28.26
N PHE A 10 19.31 2.35 -27.43
CA PHE A 10 18.75 1.68 -26.27
C PHE A 10 18.16 2.67 -25.25
N ILE A 11 18.88 3.73 -24.92
CA ILE A 11 18.41 4.75 -23.97
C ILE A 11 17.16 5.48 -24.51
N ILE A 12 17.17 5.87 -25.79
CA ILE A 12 16.04 6.57 -26.45
C ILE A 12 14.78 5.71 -26.47
N THR A 13 14.91 4.38 -26.59
CA THR A 13 13.75 3.48 -26.62
C THR A 13 13.27 3.10 -25.21
N VAL A 14 14.20 2.91 -24.27
CA VAL A 14 13.90 2.45 -22.91
C VAL A 14 13.33 3.56 -22.03
N ILE A 15 13.84 4.80 -22.12
CA ILE A 15 13.35 5.90 -21.26
C ILE A 15 11.85 6.19 -21.48
N PRO A 16 11.36 6.41 -22.72
CA PRO A 16 9.94 6.65 -22.96
C PRO A 16 9.07 5.45 -22.56
N TYR A 17 9.56 4.22 -22.75
CA TYR A 17 8.87 3.00 -22.33
C TYR A 17 8.70 2.94 -20.80
N ILE A 18 9.77 3.19 -20.04
CA ILE A 18 9.71 3.24 -18.57
C ILE A 18 8.77 4.35 -18.11
N TYR A 19 8.84 5.53 -18.74
CA TYR A 19 7.97 6.66 -18.43
C TYR A 19 6.48 6.32 -18.65
N LEU A 20 6.13 5.74 -19.80
CA LEU A 20 4.78 5.30 -20.10
C LEU A 20 4.31 4.22 -19.13
N LYS A 21 5.16 3.22 -18.84
CA LYS A 21 4.84 2.16 -17.87
C LYS A 21 4.60 2.69 -16.47
N LYS A 22 5.39 3.68 -16.03
CA LYS A 22 5.15 4.40 -14.77
C LYS A 22 3.76 5.04 -14.79
N ARG A 23 3.45 5.82 -15.83
CA ARG A 23 2.18 6.55 -15.92
C ARG A 23 0.99 5.59 -15.90
N THR A 24 1.03 4.53 -16.69
CA THR A 24 -0.01 3.48 -16.70
C THR A 24 -0.18 2.84 -15.34
N LEU A 25 0.92 2.51 -14.64
CA LEU A 25 0.86 1.93 -13.31
C LEU A 25 0.19 2.90 -12.32
N GLN A 26 0.60 4.16 -12.31
CA GLN A 26 0.01 5.17 -11.43
C GLN A 26 -1.49 5.38 -11.70
N THR A 27 -1.90 5.42 -12.96
CA THR A 27 -3.34 5.50 -13.32
C THR A 27 -4.11 4.27 -12.84
N LEU A 28 -3.56 3.06 -13.04
CA LEU A 28 -4.19 1.83 -12.59
C LEU A 28 -4.35 1.78 -11.07
N GLU A 29 -3.30 2.13 -10.32
CA GLU A 29 -3.37 2.17 -8.87
C GLU A 29 -4.37 3.22 -8.37
N ARG A 30 -4.48 4.36 -9.08
CA ARG A 30 -5.51 5.36 -8.77
C ARG A 30 -6.93 4.82 -8.93
N CYS A 31 -7.20 4.11 -10.02
CA CYS A 31 -8.50 3.46 -10.22
C CYS A 31 -8.75 2.37 -9.17
N ASN A 32 -7.75 1.54 -8.85
CA ASN A 32 -7.89 0.47 -7.86
C ASN A 32 -8.14 1.03 -6.45
N PHE A 33 -7.44 2.10 -6.07
CA PHE A 33 -7.63 2.77 -4.80
C PHE A 33 -9.05 3.28 -4.65
N LEU A 34 -9.56 4.01 -5.65
CA LEU A 34 -10.95 4.48 -5.68
C LEU A 34 -11.93 3.30 -5.61
N ASN A 35 -11.67 2.22 -6.33
CA ASN A 35 -12.52 1.03 -6.27
C ASN A 35 -12.56 0.41 -4.86
N VAL A 36 -11.41 0.28 -4.19
CA VAL A 36 -11.35 -0.24 -2.80
C VAL A 36 -12.11 0.68 -1.84
N LEU A 37 -11.98 1.99 -2.04
CA LEU A 37 -12.66 3.03 -1.26
C LEU A 37 -14.19 2.94 -1.41
N TYR A 38 -14.71 2.86 -2.64
CA TYR A 38 -16.16 2.78 -2.90
C TYR A 38 -16.78 1.39 -2.67
N THR A 39 -15.99 0.32 -2.64
CA THR A 39 -16.47 -1.06 -2.41
C THR A 39 -16.27 -1.55 -0.98
N ALA A 40 -16.05 -0.63 -0.03
CA ALA A 40 -16.03 -0.94 1.39
C ALA A 40 -17.32 -1.70 1.76
N ARG A 41 -17.16 -2.85 2.41
CA ARG A 41 -18.29 -3.74 2.79
C ARG A 41 -18.85 -3.44 4.18
N PHE A 42 -18.39 -2.36 4.80
CA PHE A 42 -18.72 -1.96 6.14
C PHE A 42 -19.09 -0.47 6.12
N ASN A 43 -19.99 -0.09 7.02
CA ASN A 43 -20.47 1.28 7.16
C ASN A 43 -19.71 2.00 8.28
N LYS A 44 -20.10 3.25 8.57
CA LYS A 44 -19.49 4.04 9.63
C LYS A 44 -19.66 3.43 11.04
N LEU A 45 -20.80 2.80 11.32
CA LEU A 45 -21.07 2.15 12.62
C LEU A 45 -20.12 0.97 12.87
N ASP A 46 -19.78 0.24 11.82
CA ASP A 46 -18.82 -0.87 11.89
C ASP A 46 -17.41 -0.36 12.23
N ILE A 47 -17.07 0.86 11.81
CA ILE A 47 -15.80 1.51 12.18
C ILE A 47 -15.87 1.97 13.63
N ASP A 48 -16.94 2.65 14.03
CA ASP A 48 -17.13 3.17 15.39
C ASP A 48 -17.09 2.07 16.46
N TYR A 49 -17.39 0.82 16.10
CA TYR A 49 -17.16 -0.35 16.95
C TYR A 49 -15.71 -0.48 17.45
N LEU A 50 -14.72 -0.05 16.65
CA LEU A 50 -13.30 -0.12 17.00
C LEU A 50 -12.90 0.91 18.07
N GLU A 51 -13.71 1.95 18.34
CA GLU A 51 -13.33 3.07 19.21
C GLU A 51 -12.96 2.63 20.63
N ASN A 52 -13.67 1.62 21.16
CA ASN A 52 -13.46 1.17 22.54
C ASN A 52 -12.26 0.22 22.68
N ASP A 53 -12.07 -0.69 21.72
CA ASP A 53 -11.06 -1.75 21.82
C ASP A 53 -9.73 -1.35 21.16
N TYR A 54 -9.77 -0.48 20.15
CA TYR A 54 -8.63 -0.06 19.32
C TYR A 54 -8.73 1.42 18.94
N PRO A 55 -8.62 2.35 19.91
CA PRO A 55 -8.89 3.78 19.69
C PRO A 55 -7.93 4.44 18.68
N ASN A 56 -6.65 4.03 18.63
CA ASN A 56 -5.72 4.62 17.67
C ASN A 56 -5.99 4.12 16.25
N VAL A 57 -6.31 2.83 16.10
CA VAL A 57 -6.74 2.24 14.83
C VAL A 57 -8.04 2.89 14.36
N HIS A 58 -9.04 3.04 15.24
CA HIS A 58 -10.30 3.73 14.95
C HIS A 58 -10.05 5.13 14.41
N ARG A 59 -9.26 5.94 15.11
CA ARG A 59 -8.98 7.33 14.70
C ARG A 59 -8.41 7.39 13.28
N ILE A 60 -7.44 6.54 12.95
CA ILE A 60 -6.80 6.54 11.63
C ILE A 60 -7.78 6.05 10.55
N ILE A 61 -8.47 4.94 10.80
CA ILE A 61 -9.40 4.37 9.83
C ILE A 61 -10.61 5.29 9.62
N SER A 62 -11.13 5.89 10.69
CA SER A 62 -12.22 6.86 10.63
C SER A 62 -11.80 8.13 9.89
N ASN A 63 -10.57 8.62 10.07
CA ASN A 63 -10.05 9.74 9.27
C ASN A 63 -10.01 9.39 7.78
N VAL A 64 -9.45 8.23 7.43
CA VAL A 64 -9.39 7.76 6.05
C VAL A 64 -10.80 7.58 5.47
N TYR A 65 -11.74 7.04 6.26
CA TYR A 65 -13.13 6.78 5.84
C TYR A 65 -13.97 8.07 5.73
N ASN A 66 -13.87 9.02 6.65
CA ASN A 66 -14.60 10.29 6.56
C ASN A 66 -14.10 11.17 5.39
N VAL A 67 -12.85 10.96 4.97
CA VAL A 67 -12.27 11.59 3.79
C VAL A 67 -12.87 11.02 2.48
N THR A 68 -13.48 9.84 2.49
CA THR A 68 -14.01 9.19 1.27
C THR A 68 -15.33 9.76 0.75
N ASP A 69 -16.03 10.59 1.53
CA ASP A 69 -17.30 11.22 1.13
C ASP A 69 -17.14 12.45 0.21
N ARG A 70 -15.90 12.87 -0.09
CA ARG A 70 -15.58 13.94 -1.04
C ARG A 70 -14.65 13.37 -2.11
N ASP A 71 -14.77 13.81 -3.36
CA ASP A 71 -13.93 13.41 -4.50
C ASP A 71 -12.44 13.75 -4.29
N MET A 72 -11.79 13.10 -3.33
CA MET A 72 -10.45 13.45 -2.87
C MET A 72 -9.34 12.69 -3.59
N THR A 73 -8.18 13.32 -3.58
CA THR A 73 -6.92 12.90 -4.20
C THR A 73 -6.04 12.12 -3.21
N PHE A 74 -5.08 11.37 -3.73
CA PHE A 74 -4.13 10.59 -2.90
C PHE A 74 -3.37 11.48 -1.90
N GLU A 75 -3.07 12.72 -2.29
CA GLU A 75 -2.35 13.68 -1.46
C GLU A 75 -3.12 14.08 -0.18
N GLU A 76 -4.45 14.12 -0.23
CA GLU A 76 -5.29 14.53 0.91
C GLU A 76 -5.40 13.41 1.96
N ILE A 77 -5.42 12.15 1.53
CA ILE A 77 -5.38 10.97 2.42
C ILE A 77 -3.99 10.83 3.06
N GLU A 78 -2.93 11.18 2.33
CA GLU A 78 -1.57 11.24 2.85
C GLU A 78 -1.45 12.32 3.94
N GLN A 79 -1.95 13.54 3.70
CA GLN A 79 -1.88 14.60 4.70
C GLN A 79 -2.69 14.30 5.98
N SER A 80 -3.82 13.60 5.85
CA SER A 80 -4.64 13.22 7.01
C SER A 80 -4.03 12.08 7.85
N SER A 81 -3.04 11.36 7.33
CA SER A 81 -2.37 10.24 8.01
C SER A 81 -0.99 10.57 8.61
N ILE A 82 -0.42 11.75 8.34
CA ILE A 82 1.01 12.05 8.58
C ILE A 82 1.38 12.65 9.95
N ASN A 83 0.44 13.10 10.79
CA ASN A 83 0.81 13.72 12.08
C ASN A 83 0.56 12.80 13.29
N LEU A 84 1.24 11.66 13.33
CA LEU A 84 1.26 10.78 14.50
C LEU A 84 2.62 10.90 15.19
N SER A 85 2.63 11.23 16.49
CA SER A 85 3.87 11.21 17.28
C SER A 85 4.40 9.79 17.44
N ASP A 86 5.70 9.63 17.70
CA ASP A 86 6.34 8.30 17.81
C ASP A 86 5.64 7.37 18.82
N HIS A 87 5.15 7.91 19.94
CA HIS A 87 4.38 7.15 20.94
C HIS A 87 3.07 6.59 20.37
N ILE A 88 2.38 7.34 19.51
CA ILE A 88 1.12 6.93 18.90
C ILE A 88 1.36 5.80 17.89
N ILE A 89 2.53 5.77 17.23
CA ILE A 89 2.90 4.72 16.27
C ILE A 89 3.07 3.37 16.99
N ASP A 90 3.72 3.36 18.15
CA ASP A 90 3.93 2.13 18.92
C ASP A 90 2.60 1.54 19.43
N ASP A 91 1.72 2.39 19.97
CA ASP A 91 0.40 2.00 20.44
C ASP A 91 -0.48 1.49 19.28
N PHE A 92 -0.47 2.20 18.15
CA PHE A 92 -1.15 1.76 16.94
C PHE A 92 -0.64 0.41 16.45
N ASN A 93 0.67 0.20 16.40
CA ASN A 93 1.25 -1.08 16.00
C ASN A 93 0.91 -2.21 16.96
N GLN A 94 0.78 -1.92 18.26
CA GLN A 94 0.31 -2.87 19.25
C GLN A 94 -1.16 -3.23 19.03
N GLU A 95 -2.03 -2.25 18.81
CA GLU A 95 -3.45 -2.47 18.48
C GLU A 95 -3.60 -3.30 17.20
N LEU A 96 -2.84 -3.00 16.15
CA LEU A 96 -2.80 -3.79 14.92
C LEU A 96 -2.44 -5.25 15.17
N ARG A 97 -1.40 -5.51 15.98
CA ARG A 97 -0.99 -6.88 16.35
C ARG A 97 -2.09 -7.60 17.11
N ASN A 98 -2.81 -6.89 17.99
CA ASN A 98 -3.93 -7.45 18.74
C ASN A 98 -5.09 -7.82 17.81
N ILE A 99 -5.47 -6.96 16.86
CA ILE A 99 -6.50 -7.26 15.85
C ILE A 99 -6.12 -8.49 15.02
N ILE A 100 -4.86 -8.59 14.58
CA ILE A 100 -4.40 -9.72 13.76
C ILE A 100 -4.48 -11.03 14.54
N LYS A 101 -4.13 -11.01 15.83
CA LYS A 101 -4.02 -12.22 16.65
C LYS A 101 -5.34 -12.64 17.29
N TYR A 102 -6.13 -11.68 17.76
CA TYR A 102 -7.31 -11.90 18.58
C TYR A 102 -8.58 -11.23 18.05
N GLY A 103 -8.46 -10.38 17.03
CA GLY A 103 -9.59 -9.63 16.48
C GLY A 103 -10.66 -10.50 15.85
N SER A 104 -11.88 -9.95 15.84
CA SER A 104 -13.04 -10.55 15.21
C SER A 104 -12.85 -10.69 13.68
N SER A 105 -13.79 -11.34 13.01
CA SER A 105 -13.81 -11.36 11.54
C SER A 105 -14.04 -9.95 10.97
N MET A 106 -14.78 -9.09 11.67
CA MET A 106 -15.07 -7.72 11.27
C MET A 106 -13.82 -6.85 11.37
N ASP A 107 -13.12 -6.88 12.51
CA ASP A 107 -11.90 -6.10 12.76
C ASP A 107 -10.85 -6.38 11.67
N ARG A 108 -10.68 -7.67 11.35
CA ARG A 108 -9.75 -8.12 10.29
C ARG A 108 -10.20 -7.71 8.89
N SER A 109 -11.51 -7.58 8.65
CA SER A 109 -12.04 -7.11 7.36
C SER A 109 -11.80 -5.61 7.17
N ILE A 110 -12.04 -4.82 8.20
CA ILE A 110 -11.75 -3.37 8.23
C ILE A 110 -10.24 -3.14 8.05
N LEU A 111 -9.42 -3.91 8.77
CA LEU A 111 -7.97 -3.81 8.64
C LEU A 111 -7.45 -4.21 7.25
N ARG A 112 -8.03 -5.27 6.64
CA ARG A 112 -7.69 -5.66 5.27
C ARG A 112 -8.02 -4.57 4.26
N TRP A 113 -9.16 -3.89 4.42
CA TRP A 113 -9.52 -2.75 3.57
C TRP A 113 -8.50 -1.62 3.71
N TYR A 114 -8.17 -1.23 4.93
CA TYR A 114 -7.18 -0.18 5.21
C TYR A 114 -5.82 -0.53 4.58
N PHE A 115 -5.32 -1.75 4.79
CA PHE A 115 -4.06 -2.19 4.19
C PHE A 115 -4.10 -2.23 2.66
N SER A 116 -5.24 -2.57 2.07
CA SER A 116 -5.40 -2.53 0.62
C SER A 116 -5.23 -1.11 0.09
N LEU A 117 -5.84 -0.12 0.74
CA LEU A 117 -5.67 1.30 0.38
C LEU A 117 -4.21 1.72 0.48
N MET A 118 -3.56 1.45 1.62
CA MET A 118 -2.14 1.81 1.83
C MET A 118 -1.20 1.16 0.80
N CYS A 119 -1.47 -0.10 0.41
CA CYS A 119 -0.70 -0.78 -0.62
C CYS A 119 -0.80 -0.08 -1.99
N HIS A 120 -2.00 0.34 -2.39
CA HIS A 120 -2.18 1.07 -3.65
C HIS A 120 -1.48 2.44 -3.61
N MET A 121 -1.55 3.15 -2.48
CA MET A 121 -0.79 4.40 -2.27
C MET A 121 0.72 4.20 -2.38
N TYR A 122 1.25 3.14 -1.77
CA TYR A 122 2.68 2.83 -1.84
C TYR A 122 3.15 2.56 -3.28
N VAL A 123 2.40 1.77 -4.04
CA VAL A 123 2.73 1.46 -5.44
C VAL A 123 2.64 2.71 -6.31
N PHE A 124 1.63 3.56 -6.07
CA PHE A 124 1.48 4.85 -6.73
C PHE A 124 2.67 5.79 -6.51
N ARG A 125 3.20 5.85 -5.27
CA ARG A 125 4.36 6.67 -4.87
C ARG A 125 5.68 6.10 -5.35
N ASN A 126 5.82 4.77 -5.37
CA ASN A 126 7.07 4.08 -5.67
C ASN A 126 7.01 3.23 -6.97
N PRO A 127 6.52 3.77 -8.11
CA PRO A 127 6.26 2.96 -9.30
C PRO A 127 7.55 2.35 -9.87
N TYR A 128 8.68 3.06 -9.77
CA TYR A 128 9.97 2.56 -10.24
C TYR A 128 10.51 1.39 -9.42
N LYS A 129 10.36 1.41 -8.08
CA LYS A 129 10.76 0.28 -7.23
C LYS A 129 9.96 -0.97 -7.58
N ILE A 130 8.67 -0.80 -7.85
CA ILE A 130 7.77 -1.90 -8.23
C ILE A 130 8.07 -2.40 -9.64
N LEU A 131 8.30 -1.50 -10.61
CA LEU A 131 8.71 -1.89 -11.97
C LEU A 131 10.05 -2.63 -11.98
N PHE A 132 11.01 -2.18 -11.17
CA PHE A 132 12.29 -2.86 -10.99
C PHE A 132 12.12 -4.25 -10.37
N LEU A 133 11.34 -4.39 -9.30
CA LEU A 133 11.03 -5.69 -8.71
C LEU A 133 10.35 -6.63 -9.72
N LYS A 134 9.37 -6.13 -10.49
CA LYS A 134 8.72 -6.91 -11.56
C LYS A 134 9.70 -7.34 -12.64
N PHE A 135 10.64 -6.47 -13.00
CA PHE A 135 11.72 -6.79 -13.95
C PHE A 135 12.62 -7.89 -13.39
N VAL A 136 13.16 -7.74 -12.18
CA VAL A 136 14.02 -8.75 -11.52
C VAL A 136 13.32 -10.10 -11.39
N PHE A 137 12.04 -10.12 -10.96
CA PHE A 137 11.27 -11.36 -10.87
C PHE A 137 11.02 -12.05 -12.21
N LYS A 138 11.03 -11.31 -13.33
CA LYS A 138 10.87 -11.88 -14.67
C LYS A 138 12.07 -12.72 -15.09
N PHE A 139 13.27 -12.42 -14.57
CA PHE A 139 14.51 -13.14 -14.87
C PHE A 139 14.90 -14.17 -13.81
N LEU A 140 14.16 -14.23 -12.69
CA LEU A 140 14.36 -15.25 -11.66
C LEU A 140 13.62 -16.55 -12.04
N PRO A 141 14.25 -17.72 -11.89
CA PRO A 141 13.57 -18.99 -12.10
C PRO A 141 12.45 -19.18 -11.06
N LYS A 142 11.31 -19.72 -11.50
CA LYS A 142 10.04 -19.76 -10.72
C LYS A 142 10.19 -20.34 -9.30
N HIS A 143 11.09 -21.31 -9.10
CA HIS A 143 11.36 -21.91 -7.79
C HIS A 143 11.98 -20.91 -6.81
N LYS A 144 12.91 -20.06 -7.25
CA LYS A 144 13.53 -19.02 -6.40
C LYS A 144 12.57 -17.88 -6.09
N VAL A 145 11.64 -17.56 -7.00
CA VAL A 145 10.59 -16.55 -6.74
C VAL A 145 9.68 -16.99 -5.60
N ALA A 146 9.32 -18.28 -5.53
CA ALA A 146 8.51 -18.83 -4.45
C ALA A 146 9.25 -18.81 -3.10
N GLU A 147 10.56 -19.07 -3.12
CA GLU A 147 11.42 -19.08 -1.94
C GLU A 147 11.60 -17.68 -1.34
N VAL A 148 11.91 -16.67 -2.17
CA VAL A 148 12.01 -15.26 -1.75
C VAL A 148 10.67 -14.72 -1.23
N LYS A 149 9.54 -15.14 -1.81
CA LYS A 149 8.20 -14.78 -1.30
C LYS A 149 7.97 -15.37 0.10
N LYS A 150 8.33 -16.63 0.34
CA LYS A 150 8.20 -17.29 1.65
C LYS A 150 9.11 -16.65 2.70
N GLU A 151 10.34 -16.29 2.33
CA GLU A 151 11.30 -15.68 3.25
C GLU A 151 10.92 -14.25 3.64
N LYS A 152 10.34 -13.46 2.70
CA LYS A 152 9.73 -12.17 3.04
C LYS A 152 8.50 -12.31 3.93
N CYS A 153 7.63 -13.29 3.71
CA CYS A 153 6.49 -13.54 4.60
C CYS A 153 6.93 -13.85 6.05
N ARG A 154 8.05 -14.56 6.26
CA ARG A 154 8.61 -14.80 7.60
C ARG A 154 9.22 -13.57 8.27
N LYS A 155 9.65 -12.57 7.49
CA LYS A 155 10.12 -11.27 8.04
C LYS A 155 8.98 -10.28 8.26
N ILE A 156 7.88 -10.43 7.53
CA ILE A 156 6.65 -9.64 7.67
C ILE A 156 5.95 -9.88 9.02
N ASP A 157 6.29 -10.95 9.75
CA ASP A 157 5.91 -11.13 11.16
C ASP A 157 6.43 -9.99 12.08
N LYS A 158 7.41 -9.19 11.60
CA LYS A 158 7.71 -7.85 12.12
C LYS A 158 6.99 -6.82 11.24
N ILE A 159 5.78 -6.47 11.66
CA ILE A 159 4.96 -5.45 11.03
C ILE A 159 5.62 -4.07 11.25
N ASP A 160 6.57 -3.71 10.39
CA ASP A 160 6.96 -2.32 10.13
C ASP A 160 6.08 -1.79 8.98
N PHE A 161 4.76 -1.83 9.17
CA PHE A 161 3.80 -1.31 8.17
C PHE A 161 3.52 0.19 8.33
N CYS A 162 4.13 0.85 9.33
CA CYS A 162 3.98 2.29 9.57
C CYS A 162 5.01 3.18 8.82
N LEU A 163 5.94 2.61 8.03
CA LEU A 163 6.92 3.39 7.25
C LEU A 163 6.71 3.28 5.73
N ILE A 164 5.46 3.35 5.29
CA ILE A 164 5.10 3.71 3.91
C ILE A 164 4.88 5.22 3.83
#